data_AF-A0A8C3AWS1-F1
#
_entry.id   AF-A0A8C3AWS1-F1
#
_cell.length_a   1.000
_cell.length_b   1.000
_cell.length_c   1.000
_cell.angle_alpha   90.00
_cell.angle_beta   90.00
_cell.angle_gamma   90.00
#
_symmetry.space_group_name_H-M   'P 1'
#
loop_
_entity.id
_entity.type
_entity.pdbx_description
1 polymer ?
#
loop_
_entity_poly.entity_id
_entity_poly.type
_entity_poly.pdbx_seq_one_letter_code
_entity_poly.pdbx_strand_id
1 'polypeptide(L)'
;HIKAYEVDICVTHDEVHEFVCNDFSEDVYCFACLWVRLEQRHVVLHIRDSRDLLQSFTVETLFCTFAQWTCNTNDIASLLLQDIHRKRQEKDLTELQSLIEAHFIQRKNDEAELVALVTRIEKRRTERAEQQRIHAKKEKERQARVAEEKERKELEDAQKRQDEDIKKKKALTNRTQQYGGVQQRQEGKKGVKKQTEREKKKKILADRRKPLIVDNLNEEKAKEKASELWEWLLTLESEKFDLSEKLKKQKYENIFYKKYLARL
;
A
#
# COMPACT_ATOMS: atom_id res chain seq x y z
N HIS A 1 28.85 65.10 0.10
CA HIS A 1 29.57 66.38 -0.08
C HIS A 1 30.44 66.28 -1.32
N ILE A 2 29.88 66.65 -2.48
CA ILE A 2 30.61 66.72 -3.74
C ILE A 2 31.40 68.04 -3.66
N LYS A 3 32.72 67.95 -3.54
CA LYS A 3 33.59 69.12 -3.68
C LYS A 3 33.69 69.39 -5.18
N ALA A 4 33.13 70.50 -5.63
CA ALA A 4 33.42 71.02 -6.95
C ALA A 4 34.90 71.38 -6.99
N TYR A 5 35.65 70.75 -7.89
CA TYR A 5 37.02 71.16 -8.21
C TYR A 5 36.92 72.06 -9.42
N GLU A 6 37.21 73.35 -9.21
CA GLU A 6 37.39 74.31 -10.29
C GLU A 6 38.79 74.04 -10.89
N VAL A 7 38.81 73.54 -12.13
CA VAL A 7 40.06 73.28 -12.86
C VAL A 7 40.22 74.41 -13.88
N ASP A 8 41.03 75.41 -13.53
CA ASP A 8 41.43 76.45 -14.48
C ASP A 8 42.41 75.85 -15.50
N ILE A 9 41.92 75.60 -16.72
CA ILE A 9 42.76 75.21 -17.85
C ILE A 9 43.19 76.49 -18.57
N CYS A 10 44.40 76.97 -18.27
CA CYS A 10 45.03 78.03 -19.05
C CYS A 10 45.51 77.47 -20.39
N VAL A 11 44.72 77.66 -21.45
CA VAL A 11 45.16 77.47 -22.85
C VAL A 11 45.59 78.83 -23.39
N THR A 12 46.88 79.05 -23.59
CA THR A 12 47.38 80.24 -24.29
C THR A 12 47.25 80.05 -25.80
N HIS A 13 46.09 80.37 -26.36
CA HIS A 13 45.99 81.10 -27.63
C HIS A 13 44.55 81.59 -27.85
N ASP A 14 44.48 82.74 -28.51
CA ASP A 14 43.34 83.63 -28.69
C ASP A 14 41.98 82.98 -29.04
N GLU A 15 40.93 83.70 -28.63
CA GLU A 15 39.49 83.52 -28.91
C GLU A 15 38.66 82.82 -27.81
N VAL A 16 37.85 83.65 -27.15
CA VAL A 16 36.88 83.31 -26.12
C VAL A 16 35.71 82.55 -26.75
N HIS A 17 35.43 81.34 -26.25
CA HIS A 17 34.13 80.70 -26.43
C HIS A 17 33.62 80.17 -25.10
N GLU A 18 32.62 80.85 -24.57
CA GLU A 18 31.82 80.44 -23.42
C GLU A 18 30.89 79.30 -23.88
N PHE A 19 30.98 78.14 -23.23
CA PHE A 19 30.03 77.04 -23.42
C PHE A 19 29.50 76.59 -22.07
N VAL A 20 28.21 76.86 -21.84
CA VAL A 20 27.44 76.36 -20.71
C VAL A 20 26.86 75.01 -21.12
N CYS A 21 27.32 73.91 -20.50
CA CYS A 21 26.62 72.63 -20.55
C CYS A 21 25.95 72.39 -19.20
N ASN A 22 24.63 72.58 -19.18
CA ASN A 22 23.74 72.05 -18.16
C ASN A 22 23.47 70.57 -18.44
N ASP A 23 23.16 69.85 -17.36
CA ASP A 23 22.55 68.54 -17.27
C ASP A 23 23.45 67.31 -17.05
N PHE A 24 23.30 66.81 -15.82
CA PHE A 24 23.78 65.60 -15.17
C PHE A 24 23.38 64.33 -15.95
N SER A 25 24.20 63.82 -16.88
CA SER A 25 24.15 62.40 -17.31
C SER A 25 25.32 61.98 -18.23
N GLU A 26 26.59 62.30 -17.92
CA GLU A 26 27.68 62.02 -18.89
C GLU A 26 29.01 61.54 -18.31
N ASP A 27 29.09 60.99 -17.09
CA ASP A 27 30.40 60.68 -16.48
C ASP A 27 31.25 59.64 -17.25
N VAL A 28 30.62 58.72 -18.00
CA VAL A 28 31.34 57.72 -18.81
C VAL A 28 31.65 58.20 -20.23
N TYR A 29 30.77 59.03 -20.81
CA TYR A 29 30.92 59.56 -22.18
C TYR A 29 31.84 60.79 -22.24
N CYS A 30 31.91 61.57 -21.17
CA CYS A 30 32.72 62.79 -21.10
C CYS A 30 34.23 62.47 -21.09
N PHE A 31 34.64 61.37 -20.44
CA PHE A 31 36.04 60.91 -20.48
C PHE A 31 36.45 60.32 -21.85
N ALA A 32 35.53 59.66 -22.56
CA ALA A 32 35.80 59.14 -23.91
C ALA A 32 35.91 60.28 -24.96
N CYS A 33 35.14 61.35 -24.82
CA CYS A 33 35.28 62.53 -25.70
C CYS A 33 36.60 63.28 -25.49
N LEU A 34 37.16 63.28 -24.26
CA LEU A 34 38.48 63.84 -24.00
C LEU A 34 39.60 62.99 -24.63
N TRP A 35 39.42 61.67 -24.71
CA TRP A 35 40.38 60.72 -25.25
C TRP A 35 40.62 60.87 -26.76
N VAL A 36 39.56 61.02 -27.56
CA VAL A 36 39.67 61.11 -29.04
C VAL A 36 40.39 62.40 -29.49
N ARG A 37 40.44 63.44 -28.66
CA ARG A 37 41.06 64.73 -29.02
C ARG A 37 42.52 64.88 -28.56
N LEU A 38 43.03 63.95 -27.77
CA LEU A 38 44.38 63.98 -27.17
C LEU A 38 45.45 63.26 -28.00
N GLU A 39 45.08 62.63 -29.12
CA GLU A 39 45.99 61.84 -29.96
C GLU A 39 46.88 62.69 -30.90
N GLN A 40 46.80 64.03 -30.85
CA GLN A 40 47.60 64.91 -31.73
C GLN A 40 48.38 66.05 -31.05
N ARG A 41 48.39 66.17 -29.71
CA ARG A 41 49.26 67.18 -29.06
C ARG A 41 49.85 66.62 -27.77
N HIS A 42 51.19 66.69 -27.67
CA HIS A 42 51.90 66.58 -26.40
C HIS A 42 51.42 67.71 -25.49
N VAL A 43 50.48 67.43 -24.58
CA VAL A 43 50.00 68.38 -23.58
C VAL A 43 50.55 67.94 -22.22
N VAL A 44 51.43 68.76 -21.62
CA VAL A 44 51.92 68.56 -20.26
C VAL A 44 50.90 69.19 -19.30
N LEU A 45 50.26 68.38 -18.47
CA LEU A 45 49.33 68.83 -17.44
C LEU A 45 50.11 69.16 -16.15
N HIS A 46 50.10 70.44 -15.75
CA HIS A 46 50.59 70.88 -14.45
C HIS A 46 49.40 71.00 -13.48
N ILE A 47 49.34 70.12 -12.47
CA ILE A 47 48.39 70.23 -11.35
C ILE A 47 49.14 70.88 -10.19
N ARG A 48 48.69 72.04 -9.73
CA ARG A 48 49.27 72.76 -8.60
C ARG A 48 48.51 72.38 -7.34
N ASP A 49 49.08 71.50 -6.52
CA ASP A 49 48.59 71.23 -5.17
C ASP A 49 49.34 72.13 -4.15
N SER A 50 48.68 72.50 -3.05
CA SER A 50 49.14 73.53 -2.10
C SER A 50 50.29 73.09 -1.16
N ARG A 51 51.19 72.23 -1.65
CA ARG A 51 52.50 71.95 -1.07
C ARG A 51 53.49 71.77 -2.20
N ASP A 52 54.47 72.66 -2.25
CA ASP A 52 55.51 72.78 -3.28
C ASP A 52 56.26 71.47 -3.56
N LEU A 53 55.78 70.69 -4.54
CA LEU A 53 56.54 69.69 -5.29
C LEU A 53 55.95 69.62 -6.71
N LEU A 54 56.60 70.26 -7.68
CA LEU A 54 56.27 70.15 -9.10
C LEU A 54 56.59 68.72 -9.59
N GLN A 55 55.59 67.85 -9.64
CA GLN A 55 55.68 66.61 -10.41
C GLN A 55 55.05 66.83 -11.78
N SER A 56 55.88 66.87 -12.81
CA SER A 56 55.46 66.84 -14.21
C SER A 56 55.10 65.39 -14.59
N PHE A 57 53.80 65.10 -14.73
CA PHE A 57 53.31 63.82 -15.23
C PHE A 57 53.12 63.92 -16.75
N THR A 58 53.81 63.08 -17.52
CA THR A 58 53.61 62.98 -18.98
C THR A 58 52.24 62.35 -19.28
N VAL A 59 51.62 62.66 -20.42
CA VAL A 59 50.31 62.10 -20.82
C VAL A 59 50.28 60.56 -20.72
N GLU A 60 51.40 59.90 -21.01
CA GLU A 60 51.57 58.44 -20.85
C GLU A 60 51.39 57.97 -19.39
N THR A 61 51.85 58.74 -18.40
CA THR A 61 51.67 58.39 -16.99
C THR A 61 50.22 58.52 -16.53
N LEU A 62 49.48 59.52 -17.03
CA LEU A 62 48.05 59.69 -16.74
C LEU A 62 47.19 58.63 -17.46
N PHE A 63 47.60 58.23 -18.67
CA PHE A 63 46.96 57.15 -19.43
C PHE A 63 47.18 55.79 -18.76
N CYS A 64 48.41 55.52 -18.28
CA CYS A 64 48.72 54.32 -17.50
C CYS A 64 47.92 54.27 -16.19
N THR A 65 47.77 55.37 -15.46
CA THR A 65 46.98 55.36 -14.20
C THR A 65 45.49 55.19 -14.45
N PHE A 66 44.93 55.79 -15.51
CA PHE A 66 43.53 55.59 -15.89
C PHE A 66 43.25 54.16 -16.37
N ALA A 67 44.10 53.62 -17.26
CA ALA A 67 43.99 52.23 -17.71
C ALA A 67 44.12 51.25 -16.53
N GLN A 68 45.04 51.50 -15.60
CA GLN A 68 45.19 50.74 -14.35
C GLN A 68 43.92 50.82 -13.48
N TRP A 69 43.28 51.99 -13.38
CA TRP A 69 42.05 52.19 -12.62
C TRP A 69 40.84 51.47 -13.26
N THR A 70 40.69 51.51 -14.58
CA THR A 70 39.64 50.76 -15.31
C THR A 70 39.86 49.24 -15.26
N CYS A 71 41.11 48.79 -15.24
CA CYS A 71 41.45 47.38 -15.08
C CYS A 71 41.12 46.91 -13.65
N ASN A 72 41.52 47.68 -12.64
CA ASN A 72 41.29 47.38 -11.22
C ASN A 72 39.79 47.40 -10.86
N THR A 73 38.99 48.28 -11.45
CA THR A 73 37.53 48.31 -11.27
C THR A 73 36.82 47.13 -11.93
N ASN A 74 37.27 46.68 -13.11
CA ASN A 74 36.76 45.47 -13.76
C ASN A 74 37.14 44.19 -12.99
N ASP A 75 38.36 44.13 -12.43
CA ASP A 75 38.80 43.03 -11.57
C ASP A 75 37.98 42.95 -10.27
N ILE A 76 37.70 44.10 -9.63
CA ILE A 76 36.82 44.18 -8.45
C ILE A 76 35.38 43.76 -8.79
N ALA A 77 34.86 44.18 -9.96
CA ALA A 77 33.51 43.77 -10.40
C ALA A 77 33.43 42.27 -10.68
N SER A 78 34.45 41.68 -11.28
CA SER A 78 34.56 40.23 -11.51
C SER A 78 34.61 39.44 -10.21
N LEU A 79 35.43 39.88 -9.24
CA LEU A 79 35.51 39.28 -7.90
C LEU A 79 34.18 39.37 -7.14
N LEU A 80 33.46 40.50 -7.23
CA LEU A 80 32.16 40.67 -6.60
C LEU A 80 31.10 39.73 -7.20
N LEU A 81 31.09 39.56 -8.52
CA LEU A 81 30.17 38.65 -9.20
C LEU A 81 30.43 37.19 -8.80
N GLN A 82 31.71 36.78 -8.73
CA GLN A 82 32.11 35.47 -8.22
C GLN A 82 31.68 35.27 -6.77
N ASP A 83 31.82 36.29 -5.92
CA ASP A 83 31.37 36.24 -4.52
C ASP A 83 29.86 36.10 -4.37
N ILE A 84 29.08 36.78 -5.22
CA ILE A 84 27.62 36.65 -5.25
C ILE A 84 27.20 35.25 -5.69
N HIS A 85 27.87 34.70 -6.72
CA HIS A 85 27.61 33.34 -7.19
C HIS A 85 27.96 32.30 -6.12
N ARG A 86 29.11 32.44 -5.45
CA ARG A 86 29.50 31.56 -4.34
C ARG A 86 28.48 31.60 -3.20
N LYS A 87 28.10 32.80 -2.72
CA LYS A 87 27.13 32.96 -1.64
C LYS A 87 25.74 32.40 -1.98
N ARG A 88 25.36 32.42 -3.27
CA ARG A 88 24.12 31.79 -3.73
C ARG A 88 24.22 30.28 -3.64
N GLN A 89 25.29 29.70 -4.19
CA GLN A 89 25.51 28.24 -4.13
C GLN A 89 25.58 27.74 -2.68
N GLU A 90 26.25 28.47 -1.80
CA GLU A 90 26.32 28.12 -0.37
C GLU A 90 24.93 28.12 0.29
N LYS A 91 24.10 29.14 0.02
CA LYS A 91 22.71 29.19 0.53
C LYS A 91 21.88 28.02 0.00
N ASP A 92 21.91 27.81 -1.31
CA ASP A 92 21.15 26.74 -1.95
C ASP A 92 21.56 25.36 -1.38
N LEU A 93 22.87 25.14 -1.15
CA LEU A 93 23.36 23.91 -0.53
C LEU A 93 22.89 23.76 0.93
N THR A 94 22.90 24.83 1.72
CA THR A 94 22.41 24.78 3.11
C THR A 94 20.89 24.57 3.19
N GLU A 95 20.12 25.21 2.30
CA GLU A 95 18.67 25.04 2.21
C GLU A 95 18.31 23.60 1.80
N LEU A 96 19.03 23.05 0.81
CA LEU A 96 18.85 21.65 0.41
C LEU A 96 19.18 20.69 1.54
N GLN A 97 20.27 20.92 2.28
CA GLN A 97 20.61 20.09 3.45
C GLN A 97 19.52 20.15 4.53
N SER A 98 19.01 21.35 4.83
CA SER A 98 17.93 21.54 5.80
C SER A 98 16.63 20.84 5.37
N LEU A 99 16.26 20.92 4.08
CA LEU A 99 15.08 20.24 3.53
C LEU A 99 15.22 18.72 3.59
N ILE A 100 16.40 18.19 3.28
CA ILE A 100 16.70 16.76 3.37
C ILE A 100 16.55 16.30 4.83
N GLU A 101 17.16 17.01 5.78
CA GLU A 101 17.07 16.69 7.20
C GLU A 101 15.63 16.78 7.72
N ALA A 102 14.90 17.83 7.37
CA ALA A 102 13.49 18.00 7.73
C ALA A 102 12.62 16.85 7.18
N HIS A 103 12.84 16.44 5.93
CA HIS A 103 12.12 15.30 5.34
C HIS A 103 12.41 14.00 6.08
N PHE A 104 13.66 13.72 6.45
CA PHE A 104 13.99 12.52 7.23
C PHE A 104 13.38 12.53 8.63
N ILE A 105 13.43 13.67 9.32
CA ILE A 105 12.84 13.82 10.66
C ILE A 105 11.32 13.65 10.58
N GLN A 106 10.66 14.28 9.60
CA GLN A 106 9.23 14.14 9.38
C GLN A 106 8.85 12.68 9.12
N ARG A 107 9.53 12.01 8.18
CA ARG A 107 9.28 10.59 7.88
C ARG A 107 9.46 9.69 9.10
N LYS A 108 10.50 9.92 9.89
CA LYS A 108 10.78 9.14 11.10
C LYS A 108 9.70 9.33 12.17
N ASN A 109 9.20 10.55 12.34
CA ASN A 109 8.11 10.85 13.26
C ASN A 109 6.80 10.21 12.78
N ASP A 110 6.46 10.38 11.50
CA ASP A 110 5.27 9.78 10.89
C ASP A 110 5.30 8.25 10.99
N GLU A 111 6.46 7.62 10.75
CA GLU A 111 6.63 6.17 10.88
C GLU A 111 6.46 5.71 12.34
N ALA A 112 7.00 6.44 13.31
CA ALA A 112 6.82 6.14 14.73
C ALA A 112 5.35 6.23 15.16
N GLU A 113 4.63 7.26 14.70
CA GLU A 113 3.20 7.43 14.97
C GLU A 113 2.37 6.31 14.32
N LEU A 114 2.66 5.97 13.06
CA LEU A 114 2.01 4.87 12.35
C LEU A 114 2.23 3.54 13.07
N VAL A 115 3.46 3.23 13.49
CA VAL A 115 3.78 2.01 14.24
C VAL A 115 3.02 1.98 15.57
N ALA A 116 2.97 3.11 16.31
CA ALA A 116 2.21 3.20 17.55
C ALA A 116 0.70 3.01 17.34
N LEU A 117 0.14 3.54 16.25
CA LEU A 117 -1.27 3.36 15.88
C LEU A 117 -1.57 1.91 15.50
N VAL A 118 -0.73 1.28 14.66
CA VAL A 118 -0.86 -0.12 14.26
C VAL A 118 -0.80 -1.03 15.49
N THR A 119 0.15 -0.80 16.39
CA THR A 119 0.28 -1.57 17.64
C THR A 119 -0.99 -1.48 18.49
N ARG A 120 -1.60 -0.29 18.61
CA ARG A 120 -2.89 -0.11 19.32
C ARG A 120 -4.06 -0.77 18.61
N ILE A 121 -4.12 -0.74 17.29
CA ILE A 121 -5.16 -1.42 16.51
C ILE A 121 -5.03 -2.93 16.68
N GLU A 122 -3.82 -3.46 16.59
CA GLU A 122 -3.56 -4.89 16.72
C GLU A 122 -3.89 -5.38 18.13
N LYS A 123 -3.52 -4.62 19.17
CA LYS A 123 -3.97 -4.90 20.55
C LYS A 123 -5.50 -4.97 20.67
N ARG A 124 -6.23 -4.03 20.08
CA ARG A 124 -7.70 -4.06 20.08
C ARG A 124 -8.29 -5.20 19.25
N ARG A 125 -7.58 -5.68 18.23
CA ARG A 125 -7.99 -6.85 17.43
C ARG A 125 -7.80 -8.14 18.24
N THR A 126 -6.66 -8.29 18.90
CA THR A 126 -6.40 -9.46 19.74
C THR A 126 -7.34 -9.53 20.94
N GLU A 127 -7.64 -8.40 21.59
CA GLU A 127 -8.64 -8.31 22.67
C GLU A 127 -10.03 -8.73 22.19
N ARG A 128 -10.49 -8.25 21.02
CA ARG A 128 -11.78 -8.67 20.45
C ARG A 128 -11.80 -10.15 20.08
N ALA A 129 -10.71 -10.67 19.51
CA ALA A 129 -10.58 -12.08 19.18
C ALA A 129 -10.63 -12.95 20.45
N GLU A 130 -10.00 -12.51 21.53
CA GLU A 130 -10.02 -13.22 22.81
C GLU A 130 -11.39 -13.17 23.47
N GLN A 131 -12.07 -12.01 23.45
CA GLN A 131 -13.47 -11.92 23.88
C GLN A 131 -14.36 -12.89 23.11
N GLN A 132 -14.24 -12.94 21.79
CA GLN A 132 -14.99 -13.89 20.96
C GLN A 132 -14.69 -15.34 21.32
N ARG A 133 -13.42 -15.69 21.60
CA ARG A 133 -13.03 -17.03 22.06
C ARG A 133 -13.66 -17.36 23.42
N ILE A 134 -13.66 -16.43 24.36
CA ILE A 134 -14.27 -16.63 25.68
C ILE A 134 -15.79 -16.84 25.53
N HIS A 135 -16.46 -16.02 24.72
CA HIS A 135 -17.90 -16.18 24.44
C HIS A 135 -18.20 -17.53 23.77
N ALA A 136 -17.43 -17.91 22.75
CA ALA A 136 -17.57 -19.20 22.07
C ALA A 136 -17.34 -20.38 23.03
N LYS A 137 -16.34 -20.29 23.93
CA LYS A 137 -16.07 -21.30 24.95
C LYS A 137 -17.22 -21.44 25.94
N LYS A 138 -17.72 -20.31 26.48
CA LYS A 138 -18.87 -20.29 27.41
C LYS A 138 -20.15 -20.82 26.75
N GLU A 139 -20.40 -20.47 25.50
CA GLU A 139 -21.58 -20.96 24.78
C GLU A 139 -21.47 -22.46 24.48
N LYS A 140 -20.29 -22.94 24.08
CA LYS A 140 -20.03 -24.38 23.92
C LYS A 140 -20.22 -25.15 25.22
N GLU A 141 -19.78 -24.59 26.35
CA GLU A 141 -19.98 -25.19 27.68
C GLU A 141 -21.46 -25.26 28.07
N ARG A 142 -22.23 -24.20 27.81
CA ARG A 142 -23.69 -24.21 28.01
C ARG A 142 -24.37 -25.27 27.16
N GLN A 143 -24.02 -25.34 25.88
CA GLN A 143 -24.56 -26.34 24.96
C GLN A 143 -24.18 -27.77 25.40
N ALA A 144 -22.96 -27.98 25.87
CA ALA A 144 -22.51 -29.27 26.40
C ALA A 144 -23.32 -29.68 27.64
N ARG A 145 -23.55 -28.78 28.60
CA ARG A 145 -24.36 -29.07 29.80
C ARG A 145 -25.81 -29.42 29.45
N VAL A 146 -26.41 -28.70 28.49
CA VAL A 146 -27.77 -28.99 28.03
C VAL A 146 -27.82 -30.33 27.28
N ALA A 147 -26.81 -30.64 26.48
CA ALA A 147 -26.71 -31.92 25.78
C ALA A 147 -26.55 -33.10 26.76
N GLU A 148 -25.71 -32.95 27.79
CA GLU A 148 -25.48 -33.96 28.82
C GLU A 148 -26.73 -34.18 29.70
N GLU A 149 -27.42 -33.11 30.10
CA GLU A 149 -28.69 -33.22 30.85
C GLU A 149 -29.78 -33.89 30.01
N LYS A 150 -29.85 -33.57 28.73
CA LYS A 150 -30.75 -34.21 27.78
C LYS A 150 -30.41 -35.68 27.60
N GLU A 151 -29.13 -36.03 27.47
CA GLU A 151 -28.67 -37.41 27.35
C GLU A 151 -28.98 -38.22 28.60
N ARG A 152 -28.78 -37.66 29.80
CA ARG A 152 -29.18 -38.30 31.07
C ARG A 152 -30.68 -38.58 31.12
N LYS A 153 -31.51 -37.60 30.73
CA LYS A 153 -32.97 -37.76 30.67
C LYS A 153 -33.39 -38.79 29.62
N GLU A 154 -32.74 -38.81 28.46
CA GLU A 154 -33.00 -39.80 27.40
C GLU A 154 -32.61 -41.22 27.83
N LEU A 155 -31.54 -41.40 28.60
CA LEU A 155 -31.14 -42.68 29.19
C LEU A 155 -32.14 -43.16 30.25
N GLU A 156 -32.60 -42.28 31.14
CA GLU A 156 -33.64 -42.59 32.15
C GLU A 156 -34.99 -42.94 31.49
N ASP A 157 -35.43 -42.17 30.49
CA ASP A 157 -36.66 -42.46 29.74
C ASP A 157 -36.54 -43.75 28.92
N ALA A 158 -35.34 -44.07 28.40
CA ALA A 158 -35.08 -45.32 27.70
C ALA A 158 -35.13 -46.52 28.65
N GLN A 159 -34.54 -46.43 29.85
CA GLN A 159 -34.62 -47.49 30.86
C GLN A 159 -36.06 -47.70 31.32
N LYS A 160 -36.80 -46.61 31.63
CA LYS A 160 -38.21 -46.72 32.03
C LYS A 160 -39.08 -47.33 30.94
N ARG A 161 -38.82 -47.02 29.66
CA ARG A 161 -39.51 -47.67 28.53
C ARG A 161 -39.16 -49.15 28.42
N GLN A 162 -37.89 -49.53 28.64
CA GLN A 162 -37.48 -50.94 28.66
C GLN A 162 -38.13 -51.70 29.82
N ASP A 163 -38.20 -51.12 31.01
CA ASP A 163 -38.85 -51.73 32.17
C ASP A 163 -40.37 -51.87 31.99
N GLU A 164 -41.03 -50.86 31.43
CA GLU A 164 -42.45 -50.92 31.07
C GLU A 164 -42.72 -51.95 29.96
N ASP A 165 -41.85 -52.06 28.95
CA ASP A 165 -41.97 -53.07 27.90
C ASP A 165 -41.69 -54.49 28.45
N ILE A 166 -40.75 -54.65 29.38
CA ILE A 166 -40.52 -55.93 30.10
C ILE A 166 -41.73 -56.28 30.97
N LYS A 167 -42.33 -55.31 31.68
CA LYS A 167 -43.51 -55.52 32.52
C LYS A 167 -44.75 -55.84 31.68
N LYS A 168 -44.95 -55.14 30.56
CA LYS A 168 -45.99 -55.46 29.57
C LYS A 168 -45.76 -56.83 28.94
N LYS A 169 -44.53 -57.17 28.56
CA LYS A 169 -44.19 -58.49 28.02
C LYS A 169 -44.46 -59.58 29.05
N LYS A 170 -44.09 -59.40 30.33
CA LYS A 170 -44.40 -60.33 31.43
C LYS A 170 -45.92 -60.48 31.67
N ALA A 171 -46.68 -59.39 31.59
CA ALA A 171 -48.14 -59.43 31.69
C ALA A 171 -48.79 -60.11 30.47
N LEU A 172 -48.26 -59.88 29.26
CA LEU A 172 -48.71 -60.56 28.05
C LEU A 172 -48.30 -62.03 28.01
N THR A 173 -47.11 -62.46 28.47
CA THR A 173 -46.76 -63.88 28.55
C THR A 173 -47.59 -64.64 29.57
N ASN A 174 -48.10 -63.99 30.62
CA ASN A 174 -49.05 -64.62 31.55
C ASN A 174 -50.46 -64.77 30.96
N ARG A 175 -50.83 -63.97 29.94
CA ARG A 175 -52.13 -64.06 29.23
C ARG A 175 -52.06 -64.80 27.89
N THR A 176 -50.86 -65.03 27.35
CA THR A 176 -50.63 -65.57 25.99
C THR A 176 -50.00 -66.97 26.01
N GLN A 177 -50.19 -67.73 27.08
CA GLN A 177 -49.95 -69.19 27.07
C GLN A 177 -50.94 -69.95 26.18
N GLN A 178 -51.85 -69.28 25.45
CA GLN A 178 -52.86 -69.98 24.65
C GLN A 178 -52.95 -69.64 23.16
N TYR A 179 -52.43 -68.55 22.58
CA TYR A 179 -52.57 -68.36 21.12
C TYR A 179 -51.54 -67.41 20.48
N GLY A 180 -50.92 -67.87 19.38
CA GLY A 180 -50.68 -67.02 18.20
C GLY A 180 -49.28 -66.45 17.98
N GLY A 181 -48.38 -67.25 17.39
CA GLY A 181 -47.04 -66.85 16.93
C GLY A 181 -46.96 -65.90 15.73
N VAL A 182 -47.72 -64.80 15.69
CA VAL A 182 -47.80 -63.92 14.49
C VAL A 182 -47.42 -62.44 14.71
N GLN A 183 -47.17 -61.98 15.94
CA GLN A 183 -46.91 -60.54 16.18
C GLN A 183 -45.43 -60.14 16.39
N GLN A 184 -44.49 -61.07 16.27
CA GLN A 184 -43.09 -60.81 16.65
C GLN A 184 -42.21 -60.13 15.58
N ARG A 185 -42.78 -59.56 14.51
CA ARG A 185 -42.00 -58.90 13.45
C ARG A 185 -41.91 -57.37 13.51
N GLN A 186 -42.64 -56.68 14.40
CA GLN A 186 -42.65 -55.20 14.43
C GLN A 186 -41.87 -54.54 15.57
N GLU A 187 -41.52 -55.24 16.65
CA GLU A 187 -40.98 -54.59 17.86
C GLU A 187 -39.50 -54.90 18.13
N GLY A 188 -38.71 -55.10 17.07
CA GLY A 188 -37.31 -55.51 17.19
C GLY A 188 -36.24 -54.42 16.99
N LYS A 189 -36.56 -53.11 16.90
CA LYS A 189 -35.56 -52.04 16.69
C LYS A 189 -35.98 -50.67 17.24
N LYS A 190 -36.20 -50.54 18.56
CA LYS A 190 -36.20 -49.23 19.24
C LYS A 190 -34.89 -49.09 20.02
N GLY A 191 -33.83 -48.69 19.31
CA GLY A 191 -32.52 -48.40 19.89
C GLY A 191 -31.68 -47.71 18.81
N VAL A 192 -31.49 -46.39 18.99
CA VAL A 192 -30.91 -45.45 18.01
C VAL A 192 -31.74 -45.37 16.73
N LYS A 193 -32.23 -44.18 16.39
CA LYS A 193 -32.92 -43.92 15.12
C LYS A 193 -31.90 -44.19 13.99
N LYS A 194 -31.81 -45.45 13.52
CA LYS A 194 -30.93 -45.81 12.40
C LYS A 194 -31.31 -44.86 11.28
N GLN A 195 -30.35 -44.01 10.91
CA GLN A 195 -30.53 -43.02 9.86
C GLN A 195 -31.16 -43.71 8.66
N THR A 196 -32.32 -43.22 8.22
CA THR A 196 -33.06 -43.91 7.17
C THR A 196 -32.20 -43.97 5.91
N GLU A 197 -32.37 -44.98 5.05
CA GLU A 197 -31.61 -45.06 3.79
C GLU A 197 -31.78 -43.78 2.95
N ARG A 198 -32.94 -43.10 3.07
CA ARG A 198 -33.19 -41.79 2.48
C ARG A 198 -32.29 -40.69 3.06
N GLU A 199 -32.14 -40.64 4.38
CA GLU A 199 -31.27 -39.68 5.05
C GLU A 199 -29.79 -39.95 4.78
N LYS A 200 -29.37 -41.23 4.74
CA LYS A 200 -27.99 -41.60 4.37
C LYS A 200 -27.68 -41.20 2.93
N LYS A 201 -28.58 -41.48 1.98
CA LYS A 201 -28.43 -41.04 0.59
C LYS A 201 -28.32 -39.52 0.50
N LYS A 202 -29.18 -38.79 1.22
CA LYS A 202 -29.13 -37.31 1.25
C LYS A 202 -27.81 -36.79 1.82
N LYS A 203 -27.30 -37.41 2.89
CA LYS A 203 -26.01 -37.07 3.48
C LYS A 203 -24.85 -37.31 2.51
N ILE A 204 -24.78 -38.51 1.92
CA ILE A 204 -23.72 -38.86 0.96
C ILE A 204 -23.74 -37.94 -0.27
N LEU A 205 -24.92 -37.59 -0.79
CA LEU A 205 -25.03 -36.66 -1.92
C LEU A 205 -24.64 -35.23 -1.54
N ALA A 206 -24.96 -34.79 -0.32
CA ALA A 206 -24.51 -33.49 0.18
C ALA A 206 -22.99 -33.44 0.35
N ASP A 207 -22.38 -34.51 0.90
CA ASP A 207 -20.93 -34.62 1.10
C ASP A 207 -20.18 -34.63 -0.25
N ARG A 208 -20.76 -35.24 -1.29
CA ARG A 208 -20.21 -35.23 -2.66
C ARG A 208 -20.39 -33.90 -3.39
N ARG A 209 -21.31 -33.04 -2.95
CA ARG A 209 -21.61 -31.77 -3.62
C ARG A 209 -20.62 -30.71 -3.18
N LYS A 210 -19.66 -30.39 -4.04
CA LYS A 210 -18.75 -29.25 -3.82
C LYS A 210 -19.51 -27.94 -4.06
N PRO A 211 -19.53 -26.99 -3.11
CA PRO A 211 -20.14 -25.69 -3.32
C PRO A 211 -19.35 -24.92 -4.38
N LEU A 212 -20.07 -24.28 -5.31
CA LEU A 212 -19.47 -23.45 -6.36
C LEU A 212 -19.57 -21.98 -5.95
N ILE A 213 -18.45 -21.28 -5.93
CA ILE A 213 -18.37 -19.84 -5.67
C ILE A 213 -18.26 -19.16 -7.03
N VAL A 214 -19.33 -18.48 -7.46
CA VAL A 214 -19.43 -17.93 -8.83
C VAL A 214 -19.15 -16.42 -8.86
N ASP A 215 -19.26 -15.73 -7.73
CA ASP A 215 -19.41 -14.27 -7.69
C ASP A 215 -18.13 -13.46 -8.01
N ASN A 216 -16.93 -14.07 -7.90
CA ASN A 216 -15.65 -13.37 -8.06
C ASN A 216 -14.67 -14.09 -9.04
N LEU A 217 -15.17 -14.76 -10.07
CA LEU A 217 -14.33 -15.51 -11.02
C LEU A 217 -13.88 -14.64 -12.21
N ASN A 218 -12.57 -14.70 -12.53
CA ASN A 218 -12.02 -14.15 -13.78
C ASN A 218 -12.40 -15.05 -14.98
N GLU A 219 -12.42 -14.50 -16.20
CA GLU A 219 -12.89 -15.24 -17.40
C GLU A 219 -12.09 -16.52 -17.67
N GLU A 220 -10.77 -16.48 -17.56
CA GLU A 220 -9.90 -17.65 -17.71
C GLU A 220 -10.20 -18.73 -16.65
N LYS A 221 -10.33 -18.31 -15.38
CA LYS A 221 -10.67 -19.21 -14.27
C LYS A 221 -12.06 -19.81 -14.40
N ALA A 222 -13.01 -19.09 -14.99
CA ALA A 222 -14.35 -19.60 -15.26
C ALA A 222 -14.31 -20.70 -16.33
N LYS A 223 -13.49 -20.54 -17.39
CA LYS A 223 -13.29 -21.56 -18.43
C LYS A 223 -12.65 -22.83 -17.85
N GLU A 224 -11.61 -22.70 -17.03
CA GLU A 224 -11.00 -23.84 -16.33
C GLU A 224 -12.02 -24.58 -15.45
N LYS A 225 -12.81 -23.85 -14.65
CA LYS A 225 -13.84 -24.45 -13.80
C LYS A 225 -14.96 -25.12 -14.58
N ALA A 226 -15.34 -24.59 -15.75
CA ALA A 226 -16.31 -25.22 -16.63
C ALA A 226 -15.77 -26.56 -17.19
N SER A 227 -14.51 -26.59 -17.63
CA SER A 227 -13.86 -27.82 -18.09
C SER A 227 -13.74 -28.87 -16.97
N GLU A 228 -13.32 -28.48 -15.76
CA GLU A 228 -13.27 -29.38 -14.61
C GLU A 228 -14.65 -29.99 -14.28
N LEU A 229 -15.72 -29.18 -14.32
CA LEU A 229 -17.08 -29.65 -14.07
C LEU A 229 -17.57 -30.60 -15.16
N TRP A 230 -17.18 -30.36 -16.40
CA TRP A 230 -17.52 -31.23 -17.52
C TRP A 230 -16.81 -32.59 -17.43
N GLU A 231 -15.52 -32.62 -17.11
CA GLU A 231 -14.77 -33.85 -16.85
C GLU A 231 -15.36 -34.64 -15.67
N TRP A 232 -15.76 -33.94 -14.61
CA TRP A 232 -16.42 -34.57 -13.47
C TRP A 232 -17.77 -35.19 -13.85
N LEU A 233 -18.57 -34.50 -14.66
CA LEU A 233 -19.83 -35.03 -15.18
C LEU A 233 -19.62 -36.28 -16.03
N LEU A 234 -18.62 -36.26 -16.91
CA LEU A 234 -18.29 -37.39 -17.78
C LEU A 234 -17.90 -38.63 -16.95
N THR A 235 -17.09 -38.45 -15.90
CA THR A 235 -16.70 -39.52 -14.98
C THR A 235 -17.90 -40.13 -14.27
N LEU A 236 -18.85 -39.30 -13.80
CA LEU A 236 -20.08 -39.81 -13.16
C LEU A 236 -20.98 -40.58 -14.13
N GLU A 237 -21.05 -40.15 -15.40
CA GLU A 237 -21.84 -40.85 -16.41
C GLU A 237 -21.21 -42.20 -16.78
N SER A 238 -19.88 -42.29 -16.87
CA SER A 238 -19.20 -43.57 -17.09
C SER A 238 -19.39 -44.53 -15.92
N GLU A 239 -19.26 -44.08 -14.67
CA GLU A 239 -19.51 -44.91 -13.48
C GLU A 239 -20.95 -45.42 -13.44
N LYS A 240 -21.92 -44.56 -13.76
CA LYS A 240 -23.34 -44.91 -13.84
C LYS A 240 -23.59 -45.97 -14.92
N PHE A 241 -22.93 -45.87 -16.07
CA PHE A 241 -23.03 -46.87 -17.13
C PHE A 241 -22.51 -48.23 -16.66
N ASP A 242 -21.31 -48.28 -16.10
CA ASP A 242 -20.70 -49.51 -15.58
C ASP A 242 -21.56 -50.18 -14.51
N LEU A 243 -22.10 -49.39 -13.57
CA LEU A 243 -23.00 -49.91 -12.53
C LEU A 243 -24.32 -50.43 -13.10
N SER A 244 -24.84 -49.79 -14.16
CA SER A 244 -26.06 -50.23 -14.84
C SER A 244 -25.86 -51.58 -15.54
N GLU A 245 -24.73 -51.76 -16.23
CA GLU A 245 -24.38 -53.05 -16.85
C GLU A 245 -24.12 -54.14 -15.82
N LYS A 246 -23.40 -53.83 -14.73
CA LYS A 246 -23.22 -54.76 -13.60
C LYS A 246 -24.56 -55.20 -13.01
N LEU A 247 -25.51 -54.29 -12.85
CA LEU A 247 -26.84 -54.61 -12.32
C LEU A 247 -27.62 -55.52 -13.28
N LYS A 248 -27.54 -55.31 -14.61
CA LYS A 248 -28.16 -56.20 -15.60
C LYS A 248 -27.59 -57.63 -15.50
N LYS A 249 -26.26 -57.75 -15.40
CA LYS A 249 -25.59 -59.05 -15.23
C LYS A 249 -26.01 -59.75 -13.93
N GLN A 250 -26.02 -59.03 -12.80
CA GLN A 250 -26.47 -59.57 -11.51
C GLN A 250 -27.93 -60.03 -11.55
N LYS A 251 -28.81 -59.31 -12.24
CA LYS A 251 -30.21 -59.74 -12.43
C LYS A 251 -30.28 -61.06 -13.20
N TYR A 252 -29.51 -61.21 -14.28
CA TYR A 252 -29.46 -62.45 -15.06
C TYR A 252 -28.94 -63.63 -14.22
N GLU A 253 -27.82 -63.43 -13.51
CA GLU A 253 -27.26 -64.43 -12.59
C GLU A 253 -28.26 -64.81 -11.50
N ASN A 254 -28.96 -63.85 -10.89
CA ASN A 254 -29.96 -64.13 -9.86
C ASN A 254 -31.12 -64.98 -10.39
N ILE A 255 -31.58 -64.72 -11.62
CA ILE A 255 -32.62 -65.54 -12.27
C ILE A 255 -32.11 -66.96 -12.50
N PHE A 256 -30.87 -67.10 -12.98
CA PHE A 256 -30.24 -68.40 -13.20
C PHE A 256 -30.10 -69.20 -11.89
N TYR A 257 -29.57 -68.60 -10.84
CA TYR A 257 -29.44 -69.23 -9.52
C TYR A 257 -30.79 -69.63 -8.93
N LYS A 258 -31.83 -68.82 -9.08
CA LYS A 258 -33.18 -69.17 -8.63
C LYS A 258 -33.72 -70.40 -9.35
N LYS A 259 -33.49 -70.52 -10.67
CA LYS A 259 -33.88 -71.71 -11.43
C LYS A 259 -33.10 -72.96 -11.02
N TYR A 260 -31.80 -72.80 -10.75
CA TYR A 260 -30.95 -73.90 -10.26
C TYR A 260 -31.41 -74.39 -8.88
N LEU A 261 -31.63 -73.46 -7.93
CA LEU A 261 -32.11 -73.78 -6.58
C LEU A 261 -33.50 -74.39 -6.56
N ALA A 262 -34.39 -74.03 -7.50
CA ALA A 262 -35.72 -74.65 -7.61
C ALA A 262 -35.68 -76.07 -8.20
N ARG A 263 -34.55 -76.48 -8.78
CA ARG A 263 -34.36 -77.80 -9.37
C ARG A 263 -33.67 -78.78 -8.41
N LEU A 264 -33.00 -78.27 -7.39
CA LEU A 264 -32.52 -79.01 -6.22
C LEU A 264 -33.68 -79.27 -5.25
#